data_AF-A0A6A4UBU5-F1
#
_entry.id   AF-A0A6A4UBU5-F1
#
_cell.length_a   1.000
_cell.length_b   1.000
_cell.length_c   1.000
_cell.angle_alpha   90.00
_cell.angle_beta   90.00
_cell.angle_gamma   90.00
#
_symmetry.space_group_name_H-M   'P 1'
#
loop_
_entity.id
_entity.type
_entity.pdbx_description
1 polymer ?
#
loop_
_entity_poly.entity_id
_entity_poly.type
_entity_poly.pdbx_seq_one_letter_code
_entity_poly.pdbx_strand_id
1 'polypeptide(L)'
;MNLAYTMAPGRGDTDLILFNLSRAMASRGFRCCGTVQINSERSDAGPCDMDVQVLPNGPILRISQDLGRASRGCRLDPAALEKAVGLVSASMVQGADLLIINKFGKHEAEGRGFRMVVAEALSNGIPVLVGVNS
;
A
#
# COMPACT_ATOMS: atom_id res chain seq x y z
N MET A 1 -8.34 -14.36 -13.59
CA MET A 1 -8.45 -13.22 -12.65
C MET A 1 -8.01 -13.72 -11.29
N ASN A 2 -6.84 -13.29 -10.80
CA ASN A 2 -6.22 -13.83 -9.58
C ASN A 2 -6.13 -12.73 -8.53
N LEU A 3 -7.02 -12.77 -7.54
CA LEU A 3 -7.04 -11.85 -6.41
C LEU A 3 -6.89 -12.67 -5.12
N ALA A 4 -5.86 -12.36 -4.34
CA ALA A 4 -5.59 -12.94 -3.04
C ALA A 4 -5.54 -11.85 -1.98
N TYR A 5 -5.76 -12.24 -0.72
CA TYR A 5 -5.60 -11.35 0.43
C TYR A 5 -4.76 -12.01 1.52
N THR A 6 -4.20 -11.17 2.39
CA THR A 6 -3.52 -11.61 3.62
C THR A 6 -3.91 -10.72 4.79
N MET A 7 -3.84 -11.27 5.99
CA MET A 7 -4.14 -10.60 7.24
C MET A 7 -3.24 -11.16 8.33
N ALA A 8 -2.90 -10.34 9.31
CA ALA A 8 -2.12 -10.74 10.47
C ALA A 8 -2.69 -10.09 11.74
N PRO A 9 -2.60 -10.76 12.90
CA PRO A 9 -3.28 -10.33 14.12
C PRO A 9 -2.59 -9.15 14.82
N GLY A 10 -1.27 -8.98 14.65
CA GLY A 10 -0.52 -7.90 15.27
C GLY A 10 -0.56 -6.59 14.50
N ARG A 11 -0.45 -5.49 15.23
CA ARG A 11 -0.39 -4.14 14.64
C ARG A 11 0.90 -4.01 13.82
N GLY A 12 0.76 -3.85 12.51
CA GLY A 12 1.88 -3.68 11.58
C GLY A 12 2.44 -5.00 11.04
N ASP A 13 1.94 -6.16 11.48
CA ASP A 13 2.41 -7.46 11.00
C ASP A 13 2.12 -7.65 9.50
N THR A 14 0.93 -7.23 9.05
CA THR A 14 0.56 -7.26 7.63
C THR A 14 1.52 -6.40 6.80
N ASP A 15 1.88 -5.21 7.30
CA ASP A 15 2.83 -4.30 6.64
C ASP A 15 4.19 -5.00 6.47
N LEU A 16 4.68 -5.64 7.53
CA LEU A 16 5.96 -6.36 7.54
C LEU A 16 5.94 -7.57 6.60
N ILE A 17 4.87 -8.34 6.57
CA ILE A 17 4.70 -9.49 5.67
C ILE A 17 4.77 -9.02 4.21
N LEU A 18 4.03 -7.97 3.85
CA LEU A 18 3.97 -7.48 2.48
C LEU A 18 5.29 -6.83 2.05
N PHE A 19 5.97 -6.11 2.96
CA PHE A 19 7.31 -5.58 2.73
C PHE A 19 8.33 -6.70 2.47
N ASN A 20 8.35 -7.74 3.31
CA ASN A 20 9.27 -8.86 3.13
C ASN A 20 8.97 -9.66 1.86
N LEU A 21 7.68 -9.82 1.52
CA LEU A 21 7.27 -10.46 0.28
C LEU A 21 7.77 -9.67 -0.94
N SER A 22 7.58 -8.35 -0.98
CA SER A 22 8.01 -7.54 -2.13
C SER A 22 9.52 -7.66 -2.37
N ARG A 23 10.32 -7.67 -1.28
CA ARG A 23 11.78 -7.90 -1.35
C ARG A 23 12.12 -9.31 -1.83
N ALA A 24 11.45 -10.32 -1.31
CA ALA A 24 11.69 -11.71 -1.72
C ALA A 24 11.35 -11.94 -3.20
N MET A 25 10.25 -11.36 -3.69
CA MET A 25 9.87 -11.40 -5.10
C MET A 25 10.89 -10.68 -5.99
N ALA A 26 11.30 -9.47 -5.59
CA ALA A 26 12.32 -8.71 -6.31
C ALA A 26 13.66 -9.46 -6.39
N SER A 27 14.11 -10.11 -5.30
CA SER A 27 15.33 -10.93 -5.30
C SER A 27 15.26 -12.15 -6.24
N ARG A 28 14.06 -12.56 -6.63
CA ARG A 28 13.81 -13.65 -7.58
C ARG A 28 13.59 -13.14 -9.02
N GLY A 29 13.74 -11.83 -9.26
CA GLY A 29 13.59 -11.22 -10.58
C GLY A 29 12.16 -10.85 -10.97
N PHE A 30 11.19 -10.96 -10.06
CA PHE A 30 9.81 -10.53 -10.34
C PHE A 30 9.67 -9.01 -10.23
N ARG A 31 8.89 -8.43 -11.15
CA ARG A 31 8.55 -7.00 -11.16
C ARG A 31 7.28 -6.77 -10.37
N CYS A 32 7.43 -6.49 -9.09
CA CYS A 32 6.32 -6.04 -8.26
C CYS A 32 6.00 -4.57 -8.51
N CYS A 33 4.71 -4.23 -8.61
CA CYS A 33 4.21 -2.86 -8.54
C CYS A 33 3.27 -2.72 -7.33
N GLY A 34 2.89 -1.49 -7.00
CA GLY A 34 1.99 -1.21 -5.87
C GLY A 34 2.69 -0.50 -4.72
N THR A 35 2.23 -0.76 -3.49
CA THR A 35 2.75 -0.12 -2.28
C THR A 35 2.95 -1.12 -1.15
N VAL A 36 3.99 -0.87 -0.35
CA VAL A 36 4.22 -1.51 0.95
C VAL A 36 4.40 -0.42 1.99
N GLN A 37 3.91 -0.64 3.20
CA GLN A 37 4.00 0.34 4.28
C GLN A 37 5.26 0.11 5.12
N ILE A 38 6.00 1.19 5.37
CA ILE A 38 7.27 1.22 6.09
C ILE A 38 7.19 2.29 7.17
N ASN A 39 6.35 2.06 8.17
CA ASN A 39 6.05 3.03 9.22
C ASN A 39 7.32 3.55 9.89
N SER A 40 7.43 4.86 10.00
CA SER A 40 8.51 5.52 10.75
C SER A 40 8.07 5.73 12.20
N GLU A 41 8.93 5.32 13.13
CA GLU A 41 8.76 5.65 14.54
C GLU A 41 8.92 7.16 14.76
N ARG A 42 8.15 7.70 15.70
CA ARG A 42 8.31 9.07 16.16
C ARG A 42 9.09 9.06 17.48
N SER A 43 9.85 10.12 17.71
CA SER A 43 10.52 10.36 19.00
C SER A 43 9.54 10.78 20.10
N ASP A 44 8.31 11.14 19.76
CA ASP A 44 7.25 11.48 20.71
C ASP A 44 6.30 10.31 20.98
N ALA A 45 5.48 10.42 22.03
CA ALA A 45 4.47 9.41 22.38
C ALA A 45 3.25 9.39 21.42
N GLY A 46 3.37 10.02 20.25
CA GLY A 46 2.32 10.09 19.26
C GLY A 46 2.16 8.77 18.48
N PRO A 47 1.04 8.58 17.79
CA PRO A 47 0.91 7.46 16.87
C PRO A 47 1.92 7.58 15.73
N CYS A 48 2.58 6.46 15.37
CA CYS A 48 3.59 6.41 14.31
C CYS A 48 3.13 7.07 13.01
N ASP A 49 4.08 7.58 12.25
CA ASP A 49 3.80 8.06 10.90
C ASP A 49 3.60 6.86 9.96
N MET A 50 2.62 6.99 9.07
CA MET A 50 2.36 6.00 8.03
C MET A 50 3.06 6.46 6.78
N ASP A 51 4.08 5.72 6.37
CA ASP A 51 4.83 5.93 5.14
C ASP A 51 4.63 4.71 4.22
N VAL A 52 4.45 4.94 2.92
CA VAL A 52 4.41 3.88 1.92
C VAL A 52 5.57 4.02 0.94
N GLN A 53 6.22 2.92 0.63
CA GLN A 53 7.15 2.83 -0.48
C GLN A 53 6.39 2.41 -1.73
N VAL A 54 6.49 3.20 -2.79
CA VAL A 54 5.99 2.80 -4.12
C VAL A 54 6.97 1.78 -4.71
N LEU A 55 6.46 0.61 -5.08
CA LEU A 55 7.24 -0.47 -5.68
C LEU A 55 7.51 -0.21 -7.18
N PRO A 56 8.59 -0.77 -7.75
CA PRO A 56 9.60 -1.60 -7.07
C PRO A 56 10.66 -0.80 -6.31
N ASN A 57 11.04 0.39 -6.80
CA ASN A 57 12.07 1.26 -6.20
C ASN A 57 11.66 2.75 -6.29
N GLY A 58 10.36 3.02 -6.12
CA GLY A 58 9.79 4.35 -6.19
C GLY A 58 9.97 5.16 -4.90
N PRO A 59 9.38 6.37 -4.84
CA PRO A 59 9.50 7.23 -3.69
C PRO A 59 8.81 6.66 -2.45
N ILE A 60 9.29 7.09 -1.29
CA ILE A 60 8.59 6.93 -0.02
C ILE A 60 7.66 8.14 0.16
N LEU A 61 6.39 7.86 0.42
CA LEU A 61 5.35 8.87 0.60
C LEU A 61 4.75 8.76 2.00
N ARG A 62 4.80 9.86 2.73
CA ARG A 62 4.04 10.04 3.97
C ARG A 62 2.55 10.10 3.64
N ILE A 63 1.79 9.09 4.07
CA ILE A 63 0.33 9.02 3.89
C ILE A 63 -0.43 9.30 5.19
N SER A 64 0.27 9.69 6.27
CA SER A 64 -0.37 10.21 7.48
C SER A 64 -0.16 11.71 7.65
N GLN A 65 -1.21 12.41 8.06
CA GLN A 65 -1.19 13.82 8.47
C GLN A 65 -1.32 13.97 10.00
N ASP A 66 -0.83 15.09 10.52
CA ASP A 66 -1.05 15.50 11.90
C ASP A 66 -2.37 16.29 11.99
N LEU A 67 -3.33 15.76 12.76
CA LEU A 67 -4.62 16.39 12.99
C LEU A 67 -4.70 17.05 14.39
N GLY A 68 -3.59 17.10 15.12
CA GLY A 68 -3.52 17.55 16.50
C GLY A 68 -3.84 16.45 17.52
N ARG A 69 -3.32 16.62 18.74
CA ARG A 69 -3.33 15.61 19.82
C ARG A 69 -4.72 15.16 20.29
N ALA A 70 -5.75 15.97 20.07
CA ALA A 70 -7.12 15.67 20.48
C ALA A 70 -7.98 15.06 19.37
N SER A 71 -7.45 14.93 18.15
CA SER A 71 -8.22 14.43 17.02
C SER A 71 -8.48 12.92 17.13
N ARG A 72 -9.73 12.53 16.90
CA ARG A 72 -10.15 11.12 16.70
C ARG A 72 -10.38 10.79 15.22
N GLY A 73 -10.09 11.74 14.33
CA GLY A 73 -10.29 11.59 12.89
C GLY A 73 -9.28 10.65 12.24
N CYS A 74 -9.59 10.21 11.01
CA CYS A 74 -8.67 9.41 10.22
C CYS A 74 -7.43 10.24 9.87
N ARG A 75 -6.25 9.81 10.33
CA ARG A 75 -4.97 10.46 10.02
C ARG A 75 -4.49 10.23 8.59
N LEU A 76 -5.21 9.47 7.77
CA LEU A 76 -4.80 9.25 6.39
C LEU A 76 -4.86 10.58 5.63
N ASP A 77 -3.79 10.90 4.90
CA ASP A 77 -3.72 12.01 3.95
C ASP A 77 -4.23 11.50 2.59
N PRO A 78 -5.42 11.93 2.14
CA PRO A 78 -5.98 11.47 0.88
C PRO A 78 -5.15 11.92 -0.32
N ALA A 79 -4.55 13.11 -0.29
CA ALA A 79 -3.77 13.63 -1.41
C ALA A 79 -2.47 12.82 -1.60
N ALA A 80 -1.81 12.48 -0.49
CA ALA A 80 -0.63 11.61 -0.53
C ALA A 80 -0.98 10.19 -1.01
N LEU A 81 -2.12 9.66 -0.60
CA LEU A 81 -2.60 8.35 -1.07
C LEU A 81 -2.88 8.37 -2.58
N GLU A 82 -3.61 9.36 -3.08
CA GLU A 82 -3.92 9.50 -4.51
C GLU A 82 -2.64 9.70 -5.34
N LYS A 83 -1.63 10.41 -4.80
CA LYS A 83 -0.30 10.48 -5.42
C LYS A 83 0.34 9.10 -5.55
N ALA A 84 0.25 8.26 -4.51
CA ALA A 84 0.75 6.89 -4.56
C ALA A 84 0.00 6.06 -5.62
N VAL A 85 -1.33 6.18 -5.69
CA VAL A 85 -2.18 5.53 -6.69
C VAL A 85 -1.73 5.91 -8.11
N GLY A 86 -1.54 7.20 -8.39
CA GLY A 86 -1.09 7.68 -9.70
C GLY A 86 0.29 7.15 -10.10
N LEU A 87 1.24 7.10 -9.16
CA LEU A 87 2.57 6.53 -9.40
C LEU A 87 2.51 5.03 -9.69
N VAL A 88 1.68 4.30 -8.95
CA VAL A 88 1.51 2.85 -9.17
C VAL A 88 0.87 2.58 -10.53
N SER A 89 -0.21 3.29 -10.87
CA SER A 89 -0.87 3.15 -12.18
C SER A 89 0.12 3.42 -13.32
N ALA A 90 0.90 4.51 -13.24
CA ALA A 90 1.93 4.82 -14.23
C ALA A 90 3.02 3.75 -14.34
N SER A 91 3.46 3.18 -13.20
CA SER A 91 4.45 2.09 -13.20
C SER A 91 3.93 0.80 -13.81
N MET A 92 2.64 0.51 -13.63
CA MET A 92 2.00 -0.72 -14.10
C MET A 92 1.92 -0.77 -15.63
N VAL A 93 1.81 0.39 -16.30
CA VAL A 93 1.85 0.50 -17.77
C VAL A 93 3.18 -0.03 -18.35
N GLN A 94 4.27 0.00 -17.58
CA GLN A 94 5.58 -0.52 -18.00
C GLN A 94 5.68 -2.07 -17.86
N GLY A 95 4.62 -2.70 -17.36
CA GLY A 95 4.52 -4.14 -17.11
C GLY A 95 4.90 -4.51 -15.68
N ALA A 96 4.08 -5.37 -15.08
CA ALA A 96 4.29 -5.92 -13.74
C ALA A 96 3.87 -7.39 -13.68
N ASP A 97 4.52 -8.16 -12.81
CA ASP A 97 4.25 -9.58 -12.62
C ASP A 97 3.35 -9.82 -11.39
N LEU A 98 3.25 -8.85 -10.48
CA LEU A 98 2.42 -8.88 -9.27
C LEU A 98 2.12 -7.46 -8.78
N LEU A 99 0.84 -7.17 -8.51
CA LEU A 99 0.43 -5.98 -7.77
C LEU A 99 0.32 -6.29 -6.27
N ILE A 100 1.02 -5.54 -5.44
CA ILE A 100 0.94 -5.62 -3.97
C ILE A 100 0.31 -4.34 -3.44
N ILE A 101 -0.85 -4.45 -2.77
CA ILE A 101 -1.49 -3.32 -2.10
C ILE A 101 -1.41 -3.53 -0.59
N ASN A 102 -0.76 -2.60 0.11
CA ASN A 102 -0.55 -2.74 1.55
C ASN A 102 -1.86 -2.87 2.33
N LYS A 103 -2.85 -2.05 2.00
CA LYS A 103 -4.13 -2.05 2.69
C LYS A 103 -5.29 -1.64 1.81
N PHE A 104 -6.28 -2.52 1.70
CA PHE A 104 -7.61 -2.18 1.19
C PHE A 104 -8.52 -1.91 2.39
N GLY A 105 -8.96 -0.66 2.53
CA GLY A 105 -9.74 -0.22 3.67
C GLY A 105 -10.95 0.59 3.28
N LYS A 106 -11.30 1.55 4.14
CA LYS A 106 -12.49 2.38 3.97
C LYS A 106 -12.49 3.17 2.66
N HIS A 107 -11.34 3.67 2.21
CA HIS A 107 -11.25 4.48 0.98
C HIS A 107 -11.61 3.65 -0.25
N GLU A 108 -11.05 2.44 -0.35
CA GLU A 108 -11.29 1.54 -1.46
C GLU A 108 -12.71 0.95 -1.45
N ALA A 109 -13.25 0.69 -0.26
CA ALA A 109 -14.65 0.29 -0.09
C ALA A 109 -15.63 1.37 -0.59
N GLU A 110 -15.27 2.65 -0.43
CA GLU A 110 -16.05 3.81 -0.88
C GLU A 110 -15.78 4.19 -2.35
N GLY A 111 -14.99 3.40 -3.09
CA GLY A 111 -14.74 3.64 -4.52
C GLY A 111 -13.47 4.44 -4.85
N ARG A 112 -12.65 4.79 -3.84
CA ARG A 112 -11.44 5.64 -3.99
C ARG A 112 -10.15 4.82 -3.87
N GLY A 113 -8.99 5.49 -3.82
CA GLY A 113 -7.71 4.85 -3.55
C GLY A 113 -7.34 3.80 -4.61
N PHE A 114 -6.81 2.66 -4.16
CA PHE A 114 -6.30 1.62 -5.06
C PHE A 114 -7.36 0.80 -5.79
N ARG A 115 -8.66 1.05 -5.56
CA ARG A 115 -9.75 0.25 -6.18
C ARG A 115 -9.62 0.17 -7.71
N MET A 116 -9.39 1.29 -8.37
CA MET A 116 -9.28 1.33 -9.84
C MET A 116 -8.01 0.63 -10.34
N VAL A 117 -6.89 0.80 -9.63
CA VAL A 117 -5.63 0.12 -9.95
C VAL A 117 -5.76 -1.40 -9.81
N VAL A 118 -6.48 -1.88 -8.78
CA VAL A 118 -6.77 -3.32 -8.61
C VAL A 118 -7.59 -3.83 -9.79
N ALA A 119 -8.64 -3.11 -10.20
CA ALA A 119 -9.47 -3.50 -11.34
C ALA A 119 -8.67 -3.54 -12.65
N GLU A 120 -7.82 -2.54 -12.89
CA GLU A 120 -6.93 -2.45 -14.05
C GLU A 120 -5.92 -3.60 -14.08
N ALA A 121 -5.24 -3.88 -12.96
CA ALA A 121 -4.31 -5.01 -12.85
C ALA A 121 -4.98 -6.35 -13.20
N LEU A 122 -6.14 -6.61 -12.61
CA LEU A 122 -6.90 -7.84 -12.86
C LEU A 122 -7.36 -7.96 -14.32
N SER A 123 -7.70 -6.83 -14.95
CA SER A 123 -8.12 -6.78 -16.37
C SER A 123 -6.93 -7.07 -17.31
N ASN A 124 -5.73 -6.68 -16.89
CA ASN A 124 -4.48 -6.97 -17.60
C ASN A 124 -3.88 -8.35 -17.25
N GLY A 125 -4.58 -9.18 -16.48
CA GLY A 125 -4.11 -10.51 -16.07
C GLY A 125 -3.01 -10.51 -15.02
N ILE A 126 -2.71 -9.35 -14.42
CA ILE A 126 -1.72 -9.19 -13.36
C ILE A 126 -2.35 -9.72 -12.05
N PRO A 127 -1.73 -10.69 -11.37
CA PRO A 127 -2.23 -11.16 -10.07
C PRO A 127 -2.11 -10.04 -9.03
N VAL A 128 -3.06 -10.01 -8.10
CA VAL A 128 -3.12 -8.99 -7.05
C VAL A 128 -3.10 -9.64 -5.68
N LEU A 129 -2.23 -9.14 -4.79
CA LEU A 129 -2.24 -9.45 -3.37
C LEU A 129 -2.56 -8.20 -2.56
N VAL A 130 -3.54 -8.32 -1.67
CA VAL A 130 -4.04 -7.22 -0.85
C VAL A 130 -3.89 -7.52 0.64
N GLY A 131 -3.29 -6.61 1.40
CA GLY A 131 -3.43 -6.63 2.85
C GLY A 131 -4.81 -6.15 3.28
N VAL A 132 -5.44 -6.88 4.20
CA VAL A 132 -6.70 -6.46 4.84
C VAL A 132 -6.51 -6.41 6.35
N ASN A 133 -7.34 -5.62 7.01
CA ASN A 133 -7.44 -5.65 8.46
C ASN A 133 -8.23 -6.89 8.90
N SER A 134 -7.80 -7.52 10.00
CA SER A 134 -8.60 -8.45 10.79
C SER A 134 -9.76 -7.75 11.51
#